data_AF-A0A954GC63-F1
#
_entry.id   AF-A0A954GC63-F1
#
_cell.length_a   1.000
_cell.length_b   1.000
_cell.length_c   1.000
_cell.angle_alpha   90.00
_cell.angle_beta   90.00
_cell.angle_gamma   90.00
#
_symmetry.space_group_name_H-M   'P 1'
#
loop_
_entity.id
_entity.type
_entity.pdbx_description
1 polymer ?
#
loop_
_entity_poly.entity_id
_entity_poly.type
_entity_poly.pdbx_seq_one_letter_code
_entity_poly.pdbx_strand_id
1 'polypeptide(L)'
;FNMPGVIAFQNAQTAKLGERITAIELETKIYKLMEADAKTARTQGLADLAFNAEKIKTTLDSGTLFAIRNKSLGVALDQKLLQRKNMFLEQYKHQALLIKKLKEMYKGGTAVPPDNATGANPKTKQQRLGTLIAASQDKFNALKKAYGTQGVQGTSQTDVTYNGRIVTKSKTLGSGVQIQGHQTHVHEDNPPAVPKQILVHHTNKGTPIGYNAKDKKWEDIAETGYPSSEHSLQYLDIAEKNEGGDKGFKQTSTTSHREFVYPRRDALIRFLRTQLDLMDEQLAEEMYGNLVNNDLDAVMKNELEMIDNEVMKLQLNLVHTFLTSPVDGLVTAIYKDLGESVTAGEPVLRVEDDSTVLLVGRLRNTGPIRVGATA
;
A
#
# COMPACT_ATOMS: atom_id res chain seq x y z
N PHE A 1 -22.74 11.37 -39.78
CA PHE A 1 -22.70 10.79 -38.42
C PHE A 1 -21.52 9.85 -38.27
N ASN A 2 -20.87 9.86 -37.10
CA ASN A 2 -19.91 8.82 -36.71
C ASN A 2 -20.55 7.75 -35.81
N MET A 3 -21.83 7.90 -35.44
CA MET A 3 -22.57 6.95 -34.62
C MET A 3 -23.96 6.71 -35.18
N PRO A 4 -24.44 5.45 -35.24
CA PRO A 4 -25.80 5.14 -35.65
C PRO A 4 -26.80 5.54 -34.57
N GLY A 5 -28.05 5.77 -34.96
CA GLY A 5 -29.13 5.99 -34.01
C GLY A 5 -30.42 6.46 -34.66
N VAL A 6 -31.29 7.09 -33.86
CA VAL A 6 -32.58 7.62 -34.31
C VAL A 6 -32.56 9.14 -34.19
N ILE A 7 -33.00 9.84 -35.23
CA ILE A 7 -33.14 11.31 -35.20
C ILE A 7 -34.22 11.66 -34.18
N ALA A 8 -33.82 12.38 -33.12
CA ALA A 8 -34.72 12.78 -32.04
C ALA A 8 -35.03 14.29 -32.04
N PHE A 9 -34.26 15.05 -32.82
CA PHE A 9 -34.47 16.47 -33.01
C PHE A 9 -34.14 16.86 -34.44
N GLN A 10 -34.98 17.71 -35.01
CA GLN A 10 -34.77 18.41 -36.27
C GLN A 10 -35.12 19.87 -36.03
N ASN A 11 -34.23 20.77 -36.42
CA ASN A 11 -34.45 22.20 -36.28
C ASN A 11 -35.46 22.67 -37.34
N ALA A 12 -36.66 23.03 -36.91
CA ALA A 12 -37.74 23.39 -37.81
C ALA A 12 -37.47 24.68 -38.61
N GLN A 13 -36.57 25.54 -38.13
CA GLN A 13 -36.22 26.80 -38.77
C GLN A 13 -35.09 26.65 -39.79
N THR A 14 -34.06 25.86 -39.48
CA THR A 14 -32.84 25.79 -40.31
C THR A 14 -32.69 24.49 -41.09
N ALA A 15 -33.23 23.37 -40.59
CA ALA A 15 -33.17 22.07 -41.27
C ALA A 15 -34.40 21.85 -42.16
N LYS A 16 -34.65 22.82 -43.06
CA LYS A 16 -35.77 22.84 -44.00
C LYS A 16 -35.29 23.16 -45.41
N LEU A 17 -35.93 22.55 -46.40
CA LEU A 17 -35.62 22.76 -47.81
C LEU A 17 -35.70 24.24 -48.19
N GLY A 18 -34.66 24.75 -48.86
CA GLY A 18 -34.56 26.13 -49.31
C GLY A 18 -34.12 27.13 -48.25
N GLU A 19 -33.83 26.69 -47.02
CA GLU A 19 -33.30 27.58 -45.99
C GLU A 19 -31.79 27.75 -46.11
N ARG A 20 -31.30 28.95 -45.78
CA ARG A 20 -29.87 29.24 -45.74
C ARG A 20 -29.31 28.92 -44.35
N ILE A 21 -28.20 28.20 -44.31
CA ILE A 21 -27.51 27.78 -43.10
C ILE A 21 -26.13 28.44 -43.05
N THR A 22 -25.71 28.79 -41.84
CA THR A 22 -24.35 29.24 -41.54
C THR A 22 -23.49 28.07 -41.06
N ALA A 23 -22.24 28.01 -41.52
CA ALA A 23 -21.23 27.07 -41.08
C ALA A 23 -20.98 27.20 -39.59
N ILE A 24 -20.81 26.05 -38.93
CA ILE A 24 -20.41 25.98 -37.54
C ILE A 24 -19.24 25.04 -37.43
N GLU A 25 -18.09 25.65 -37.16
CA GLU A 25 -16.86 24.95 -36.87
C GLU A 25 -16.90 24.46 -35.41
N LEU A 26 -17.11 23.15 -35.23
CA LEU A 26 -17.19 22.53 -33.90
C LEU A 26 -15.91 22.72 -33.08
N GLU A 27 -14.76 22.82 -33.75
CA GLU A 27 -13.47 23.01 -33.07
C GLU A 27 -13.44 24.30 -32.25
N THR A 28 -13.80 25.42 -32.88
CA THR A 28 -13.85 26.73 -32.23
C THR A 28 -15.08 26.88 -31.36
N LYS A 29 -16.21 26.29 -31.77
CA LYS A 29 -17.48 26.44 -31.05
C LYS A 29 -17.50 25.70 -29.72
N ILE A 30 -16.89 24.52 -29.61
CA ILE A 30 -16.99 23.71 -28.39
C ILE A 30 -15.72 22.93 -28.02
N TYR A 31 -14.94 22.39 -28.95
CA TYR A 31 -13.77 21.55 -28.58
C TYR A 31 -12.73 22.33 -27.79
N LYS A 32 -12.32 23.51 -28.29
CA LYS A 32 -11.37 24.38 -27.59
C LYS A 32 -11.90 24.86 -26.23
N LEU A 33 -13.21 25.04 -26.09
CA LEU A 33 -13.81 25.46 -24.82
C LEU A 33 -13.76 24.33 -23.78
N MET A 34 -14.04 23.09 -24.17
CA MET A 34 -13.95 21.94 -23.27
C MET A 34 -12.51 21.66 -22.85
N GLU A 35 -11.55 21.79 -23.77
CA GLU A 35 -10.13 21.64 -23.46
C GLU A 35 -9.64 22.73 -22.51
N ALA A 36 -10.04 23.98 -22.77
CA ALA A 36 -9.74 25.10 -21.89
C ALA A 36 -10.38 24.95 -20.50
N ASP A 37 -11.60 24.43 -20.42
CA ASP A 37 -12.28 24.13 -19.15
C ASP A 37 -11.51 23.09 -18.33
N ALA A 38 -11.15 21.95 -18.93
CA ALA A 38 -10.35 20.92 -18.25
C ALA A 38 -8.99 21.46 -17.78
N LYS A 39 -8.31 22.26 -18.61
CA LYS A 39 -7.03 22.90 -18.25
C LYS A 39 -7.20 23.91 -17.10
N THR A 40 -8.28 24.70 -17.13
CA THR A 40 -8.60 25.68 -16.09
C THR A 40 -8.91 24.98 -14.78
N ALA A 41 -9.74 23.95 -14.80
CA ALA A 41 -10.08 23.16 -13.62
C ALA A 41 -8.84 22.55 -12.96
N ARG A 42 -7.91 21.99 -13.76
CA ARG A 42 -6.62 21.49 -13.24
C ARG A 42 -5.77 22.60 -12.62
N THR A 43 -5.62 23.72 -13.31
CA THR A 43 -4.75 24.83 -12.87
C THR A 43 -5.29 25.52 -11.61
N GLN A 44 -6.61 25.63 -11.50
CA GLN A 44 -7.29 26.28 -10.36
C GLN A 44 -7.68 25.30 -9.25
N GLY A 45 -7.43 24.00 -9.41
CA GLY A 45 -7.79 22.98 -8.42
C GLY A 45 -9.30 22.82 -8.22
N LEU A 46 -10.09 22.92 -9.29
CA LEU A 46 -11.54 22.77 -9.27
C LEU A 46 -11.94 21.31 -9.44
N ALA A 47 -12.92 20.87 -8.65
CA ALA A 47 -13.47 19.52 -8.70
C ALA A 47 -14.45 19.30 -9.86
N ASP A 48 -15.14 20.36 -10.27
CA ASP A 48 -16.16 20.33 -11.31
C ASP A 48 -15.59 20.74 -12.67
N LEU A 49 -16.09 20.11 -13.72
CA LEU A 49 -15.91 20.55 -15.11
C LEU A 49 -17.23 21.18 -15.57
N ALA A 50 -17.16 22.30 -16.30
CA ALA A 50 -18.34 23.09 -16.66
C ALA A 50 -19.21 22.42 -17.72
N PHE A 51 -18.62 21.60 -18.60
CA PHE A 51 -19.31 20.99 -19.74
C PHE A 51 -19.96 19.63 -19.40
N ASN A 52 -21.14 19.69 -18.80
CA ASN A 52 -22.05 18.55 -18.67
C ASN A 52 -22.95 18.39 -19.92
N ALA A 53 -23.79 17.35 -19.92
CA ALA A 53 -24.64 17.05 -21.08
C ALA A 53 -25.55 18.23 -21.47
N GLU A 54 -26.13 18.92 -20.49
CA GLU A 54 -27.00 20.07 -20.70
C GLU A 54 -26.25 21.29 -21.22
N LYS A 55 -25.04 21.55 -20.69
CA LYS A 55 -24.20 22.66 -21.14
C LYS A 55 -23.76 22.46 -22.58
N ILE A 56 -23.41 21.24 -22.97
CA ILE A 56 -23.07 20.90 -24.37
C ILE A 56 -24.25 21.16 -25.28
N LYS A 57 -25.43 20.65 -24.91
CA LYS A 57 -26.67 20.84 -25.68
C LYS A 57 -26.99 22.33 -25.88
N THR A 58 -27.10 23.08 -24.78
CA THR A 58 -27.40 24.53 -24.84
C THR A 58 -26.36 25.35 -25.62
N THR A 59 -25.09 24.91 -25.64
CA THR A 59 -24.03 25.56 -26.42
C THR A 59 -24.18 25.31 -27.94
N LEU A 60 -24.74 24.17 -28.32
CA LEU A 60 -24.92 23.74 -29.72
C LEU A 60 -26.33 24.00 -30.27
N ASP A 61 -27.33 24.27 -29.42
CA ASP A 61 -28.74 24.38 -29.80
C ASP A 61 -28.99 25.36 -30.96
N SER A 62 -28.36 26.55 -30.94
CA SER A 62 -28.55 27.57 -31.98
C SER A 62 -28.02 27.18 -33.36
N GLY A 63 -27.19 26.14 -33.42
CA GLY A 63 -26.47 25.71 -34.61
C GLY A 63 -26.80 24.32 -35.11
N THR A 64 -27.53 23.55 -34.31
CA THR A 64 -27.84 22.16 -34.58
C THR A 64 -28.94 22.08 -35.63
N LEU A 65 -28.70 21.32 -36.69
CA LEU A 65 -29.68 20.97 -37.71
C LEU A 65 -30.48 19.74 -37.29
N PHE A 66 -29.78 18.70 -36.83
CA PHE A 66 -30.36 17.45 -36.34
C PHE A 66 -29.62 16.96 -35.11
N ALA A 67 -30.30 16.24 -34.22
CA ALA A 67 -29.63 15.51 -33.15
C ALA A 67 -30.15 14.07 -33.05
N ILE A 68 -29.23 13.13 -32.84
CA ILE A 68 -29.57 11.73 -32.53
C ILE A 68 -29.99 11.61 -31.06
N ARG A 69 -30.94 10.71 -30.79
CA ARG A 69 -31.26 10.27 -29.43
C ARG A 69 -30.00 9.75 -28.72
N ASN A 70 -29.54 10.50 -27.73
CA ASN A 70 -28.24 10.29 -27.07
C ASN A 70 -28.34 10.27 -25.54
N LYS A 71 -29.55 10.06 -24.98
CA LYS A 71 -29.80 10.14 -23.54
C LYS A 71 -28.86 9.23 -22.72
N SER A 72 -28.53 8.05 -23.23
CA SER A 72 -27.58 7.14 -22.58
C SER A 72 -26.16 7.73 -22.51
N LEU A 73 -25.69 8.39 -23.57
CA LEU A 73 -24.38 9.08 -23.57
C LEU A 73 -24.37 10.28 -22.62
N GLY A 74 -25.47 11.04 -22.56
CA GLY A 74 -25.64 12.13 -21.60
C GLY A 74 -25.54 11.63 -20.15
N VAL A 75 -26.28 10.57 -19.81
CA VAL A 75 -26.22 9.94 -18.48
C VAL A 75 -24.83 9.41 -18.17
N ALA A 76 -24.17 8.74 -19.13
CA ALA A 76 -22.82 8.23 -18.95
C ALA A 76 -21.80 9.35 -18.72
N LEU A 77 -21.93 10.47 -19.43
CA LEU A 77 -21.11 11.67 -19.22
C LEU A 77 -21.33 12.24 -17.82
N ASP A 78 -22.57 12.43 -17.39
CA ASP A 78 -22.88 13.00 -16.07
C ASP A 78 -22.38 12.10 -14.93
N GLN A 79 -22.49 10.77 -15.09
CA GLN A 79 -21.90 9.81 -14.15
C GLN A 79 -20.38 9.92 -14.09
N LYS A 80 -19.71 10.05 -15.24
CA LYS A 80 -18.25 10.19 -15.31
C LYS A 80 -17.76 11.52 -14.74
N LEU A 81 -18.50 12.60 -14.94
CA LEU A 81 -18.23 13.89 -14.29
C LEU A 81 -18.33 13.79 -12.77
N LEU A 82 -19.36 13.10 -12.26
CA LEU A 82 -19.50 12.85 -10.82
C LEU A 82 -18.37 11.96 -10.29
N GLN A 83 -17.99 10.91 -11.02
CA GLN A 83 -16.85 10.05 -10.65
C GLN A 83 -15.56 10.88 -10.57
N ARG A 84 -15.28 11.71 -11.57
CA ARG A 84 -14.13 12.62 -11.60
C ARG A 84 -14.15 13.58 -10.42
N LYS A 85 -15.29 14.19 -10.11
CA LYS A 85 -15.47 15.07 -8.95
C LYS A 85 -15.12 14.37 -7.64
N ASN A 86 -15.66 13.17 -7.41
CA ASN A 86 -15.42 12.42 -6.18
C ASN A 86 -13.94 12.02 -6.06
N MET A 87 -13.34 11.48 -7.12
CA MET A 87 -11.90 11.15 -7.13
C MET A 87 -11.05 12.40 -6.86
N PHE A 88 -11.39 13.54 -7.48
CA PHE A 88 -10.70 14.81 -7.24
C PHE A 88 -10.75 15.19 -5.75
N LEU A 89 -11.93 15.17 -5.14
CA LEU A 89 -12.10 15.55 -3.74
C LEU A 89 -11.37 14.61 -2.77
N GLU A 90 -11.38 13.30 -3.04
CA GLU A 90 -10.77 12.28 -2.19
C GLU A 90 -9.24 12.27 -2.29
N GLN A 91 -8.70 12.36 -3.51
CA GLN A 91 -7.29 12.07 -3.78
C GLN A 91 -6.47 13.31 -4.15
N TYR A 92 -7.06 14.25 -4.90
CA TYR A 92 -6.29 15.32 -5.57
C TYR A 92 -6.42 16.69 -4.90
N LYS A 93 -7.56 16.99 -4.24
CA LYS A 93 -7.81 18.27 -3.56
C LYS A 93 -6.74 18.60 -2.51
N HIS A 94 -6.23 17.57 -1.84
CA HIS A 94 -5.22 17.70 -0.78
C HIS A 94 -3.86 17.13 -1.22
N GLN A 95 -3.63 16.97 -2.52
CA GLN A 95 -2.42 16.34 -3.09
C GLN A 95 -1.14 16.94 -2.52
N ALA A 96 -0.98 18.26 -2.53
CA ALA A 96 0.23 18.92 -2.03
C ALA A 96 0.52 18.60 -0.55
N LEU A 97 -0.52 18.50 0.29
CA LEU A 97 -0.38 18.15 1.70
C LEU A 97 -0.05 16.66 1.88
N LEU A 98 -0.67 15.78 1.09
CA LEU A 98 -0.42 14.34 1.12
C LEU A 98 1.01 14.02 0.67
N ILE A 99 1.43 14.58 -0.47
CA ILE A 99 2.79 14.41 -1.00
C ILE A 99 3.81 14.98 -0.02
N LYS A 100 3.55 16.15 0.58
CA LYS A 100 4.43 16.71 1.61
C LYS A 100 4.57 15.75 2.80
N LYS A 101 3.46 15.26 3.36
CA LYS A 101 3.49 14.30 4.48
C LYS A 101 4.21 13.00 4.11
N LEU A 102 3.96 12.46 2.91
CA LEU A 102 4.65 11.27 2.41
C LEU A 102 6.16 11.53 2.31
N LYS A 103 6.57 12.61 1.64
CA LYS A 103 7.99 13.01 1.55
C LYS A 103 8.61 13.24 2.92
N GLU A 104 7.89 13.78 3.90
CA GLU A 104 8.39 13.92 5.28
C GLU A 104 8.69 12.54 5.91
N MET A 105 7.84 11.53 5.70
CA MET A 105 8.06 10.17 6.21
C MET A 105 9.25 9.44 5.55
N TYR A 106 9.57 9.76 4.30
CA TYR A 106 10.66 9.11 3.54
C TYR A 106 11.98 9.93 3.48
N LYS A 107 11.95 11.27 3.46
CA LYS A 107 13.13 12.16 3.42
C LYS A 107 13.55 12.73 4.78
N GLY A 108 12.78 12.52 5.86
CA GLY A 108 13.23 12.79 7.25
C GLY A 108 12.73 14.09 7.86
N GLY A 109 11.45 14.42 7.67
CA GLY A 109 10.86 15.67 8.18
C GLY A 109 10.22 15.59 9.56
N THR A 110 9.78 14.42 10.02
CA THR A 110 9.19 14.23 11.35
C THR A 110 9.59 12.88 11.92
N ALA A 111 10.04 12.87 13.18
CA ALA A 111 10.42 11.66 13.88
C ALA A 111 9.27 10.66 13.84
N VAL A 112 9.56 9.44 13.38
CA VAL A 112 8.69 8.31 13.68
C VAL A 112 8.64 8.22 15.21
N PRO A 113 7.47 7.96 15.85
CA PRO A 113 7.38 7.91 17.31
C PRO A 113 8.53 7.08 17.88
N PRO A 114 9.25 7.60 18.91
CA PRO A 114 10.45 6.95 19.43
C PRO A 114 10.12 5.51 19.80
N ASP A 115 10.97 4.60 19.34
CA ASP A 115 10.81 3.20 19.66
C ASP A 115 11.38 2.96 21.06
N ASN A 116 10.48 2.95 22.04
CA ASN A 116 10.81 2.67 23.43
C ASN A 116 11.48 1.29 23.62
N ALA A 117 11.43 0.40 22.62
CA ALA A 117 12.04 -0.92 22.67
C ALA A 117 13.52 -0.94 22.21
N THR A 118 13.96 0.00 21.36
CA THR A 118 15.33 0.03 20.81
C THR A 118 16.16 1.22 21.28
N GLY A 119 15.53 2.25 21.87
CA GLY A 119 16.22 3.47 22.31
C GLY A 119 16.72 4.38 21.18
N ALA A 120 16.48 3.99 19.91
CA ALA A 120 16.80 4.77 18.74
C ALA A 120 15.63 5.71 18.38
N ASN A 121 15.96 6.86 17.79
CA ASN A 121 14.99 7.86 17.34
C ASN A 121 15.01 7.99 15.81
N PRO A 122 14.51 6.97 15.08
CA PRO A 122 14.52 6.98 13.61
C PRO A 122 13.63 8.10 13.06
N LYS A 123 14.19 8.90 12.16
CA LYS A 123 13.51 10.05 11.54
C LYS A 123 12.79 9.70 10.23
N THR A 124 13.07 8.53 9.67
CA THR A 124 12.40 8.00 8.48
C THR A 124 11.95 6.57 8.68
N LYS A 125 11.00 6.12 7.85
CA LYS A 125 10.59 4.72 7.82
C LYS A 125 11.75 3.78 7.49
N GLN A 126 12.63 4.18 6.56
CA GLN A 126 13.86 3.45 6.24
C GLN A 126 14.82 3.33 7.43
N GLN A 127 15.04 4.41 8.18
CA GLN A 127 15.87 4.37 9.39
C GLN A 127 15.27 3.45 10.46
N ARG A 128 13.94 3.40 10.56
CA ARG A 128 13.26 2.47 11.48
C ARG A 128 13.48 1.02 11.09
N LEU A 129 13.36 0.68 9.81
CA LEU A 129 13.64 -0.67 9.31
C LEU A 129 15.11 -1.06 9.55
N GLY A 130 16.06 -0.17 9.28
CA GLY A 130 17.47 -0.40 9.60
C GLY A 130 17.71 -0.64 11.10
N THR A 131 17.02 0.11 11.97
CA THR A 131 17.06 -0.11 13.43
C THR A 131 16.49 -1.48 13.81
N LEU A 132 15.39 -1.91 13.19
CA LEU A 132 14.78 -3.22 13.44
C LEU A 132 15.68 -4.37 12.97
N ILE A 133 16.38 -4.22 11.84
CA ILE A 133 17.38 -5.17 11.38
C ILE A 133 18.52 -5.29 12.40
N ALA A 134 19.06 -4.15 12.88
CA ALA A 134 20.11 -4.15 13.90
C ALA A 134 19.64 -4.79 15.22
N ALA A 135 18.44 -4.44 15.70
CA ALA A 135 17.86 -5.02 16.91
C ALA A 135 17.59 -6.53 16.77
N SER A 136 17.18 -6.98 15.58
CA SER A 136 17.03 -8.41 15.26
C SER A 136 18.38 -9.14 15.35
N GLN A 137 19.44 -8.53 14.81
CA GLN A 137 20.80 -9.06 14.89
C GLN A 137 21.33 -9.12 16.33
N ASP A 138 21.06 -8.10 17.15
CA ASP A 138 21.43 -8.08 18.57
C ASP A 138 20.69 -9.16 19.36
N LYS A 139 19.39 -9.34 19.10
CA LYS A 139 18.59 -10.43 19.67
C LYS A 139 19.17 -11.79 19.27
N PHE A 140 19.59 -11.96 18.02
CA PHE A 140 20.24 -13.18 17.56
C PHE A 140 21.60 -13.43 18.24
N ASN A 141 22.43 -12.39 18.40
CA ASN A 141 23.71 -12.49 19.09
C ASN A 141 23.52 -12.87 20.57
N ALA A 142 22.53 -12.27 21.24
CA ALA A 142 22.15 -12.62 22.60
C ALA A 142 21.66 -14.07 22.70
N LEU A 143 20.88 -14.52 21.72
CA LEU A 143 20.39 -15.89 21.62
C LEU A 143 21.55 -16.88 21.38
N LYS A 144 22.48 -16.58 20.47
CA LYS A 144 23.69 -17.38 20.24
C LYS A 144 24.54 -17.51 21.50
N LYS A 145 24.67 -16.43 22.29
CA LYS A 145 25.35 -16.43 23.59
C LYS A 145 24.61 -17.29 24.62
N ALA A 146 23.28 -17.27 24.62
CA ALA A 146 22.45 -18.02 25.57
C ALA A 146 22.46 -19.54 25.32
N TYR A 147 22.63 -20.01 24.08
CA TYR A 147 22.62 -21.43 23.72
C TYR A 147 23.95 -22.18 23.96
N GLY A 148 25.04 -21.49 24.31
CA GLY A 148 26.36 -22.09 24.54
C GLY A 148 26.89 -22.94 23.36
N THR A 149 27.91 -23.76 23.61
CA THR A 149 28.47 -24.72 22.62
C THR A 149 27.52 -25.90 22.36
N GLN A 150 26.70 -26.26 23.35
CA GLN A 150 25.81 -27.42 23.34
C GLN A 150 24.48 -27.16 22.61
N GLY A 151 24.18 -25.92 22.22
CA GLY A 151 22.97 -25.58 21.47
C GLY A 151 21.68 -25.65 22.28
N VAL A 152 21.77 -25.54 23.61
CA VAL A 152 20.66 -25.64 24.56
C VAL A 152 20.73 -24.47 25.56
N GLN A 153 19.62 -23.75 25.76
CA GLN A 153 19.52 -22.70 26.77
C GLN A 153 19.35 -23.37 28.16
N GLY A 154 20.26 -23.10 29.09
CA GLY A 154 20.14 -23.56 30.48
C GLY A 154 19.05 -22.78 31.21
N THR A 155 18.12 -23.47 31.88
CA THR A 155 16.89 -22.85 32.40
C THR A 155 16.97 -22.44 33.88
N SER A 156 17.93 -22.96 34.65
CA SER A 156 18.17 -22.51 36.02
C SER A 156 19.58 -22.87 36.50
N GLN A 157 20.18 -21.99 37.30
CA GLN A 157 21.41 -22.25 38.03
C GLN A 157 21.15 -22.03 39.53
N THR A 158 21.46 -23.04 40.34
CA THR A 158 21.40 -22.94 41.80
C THR A 158 22.82 -22.97 42.35
N ASP A 159 23.21 -21.91 43.05
CA ASP A 159 24.48 -21.86 43.77
C ASP A 159 24.22 -22.05 45.26
N VAL A 160 24.87 -23.05 45.85
CA VAL A 160 24.85 -23.31 47.29
C VAL A 160 26.24 -23.02 47.84
N THR A 161 26.35 -22.03 48.73
CA THR A 161 27.62 -21.72 49.41
C THR A 161 27.55 -22.13 50.87
N TYR A 162 28.48 -22.97 51.30
CA TYR A 162 28.66 -23.36 52.69
C TYR A 162 29.80 -22.56 53.32
N ASN A 163 29.48 -21.77 54.36
CA ASN A 163 30.43 -20.99 55.18
C ASN A 163 30.10 -21.16 56.68
N GLY A 164 29.73 -22.37 57.13
CA GLY A 164 29.19 -22.62 58.48
C GLY A 164 27.72 -22.20 58.69
N ARG A 165 27.08 -21.63 57.65
CA ARG A 165 25.62 -21.45 57.52
C ARG A 165 25.25 -21.71 56.06
N ILE A 166 24.18 -22.47 55.82
CA ILE A 166 23.72 -22.78 54.46
C ILE A 166 23.12 -21.51 53.85
N VAL A 167 23.69 -21.01 52.76
CA VAL A 167 23.13 -19.91 51.97
C VAL A 167 22.83 -20.42 50.57
N THR A 168 21.55 -20.65 50.29
CA THR A 168 21.06 -21.03 48.95
C THR A 168 20.70 -19.80 48.15
N LYS A 169 21.36 -19.57 47.01
CA LYS A 169 20.96 -18.55 46.04
C LYS A 169 20.57 -19.22 44.74
N SER A 170 19.27 -19.25 44.46
CA SER A 170 18.75 -19.72 43.18
C SER A 170 18.63 -18.56 42.20
N LYS A 171 19.22 -18.67 41.01
CA LYS A 171 19.05 -17.70 39.92
C LYS A 171 18.29 -18.37 38.78
N THR A 172 17.04 -17.97 38.60
CA THR A 172 16.22 -18.39 37.45
C THR A 172 16.58 -17.55 36.23
N LEU A 173 16.93 -18.19 35.12
CA LEU A 173 17.21 -17.52 33.85
C LEU A 173 16.09 -17.86 32.85
N GLY A 174 15.03 -17.04 32.84
CA GLY A 174 14.23 -16.82 31.63
C GLY A 174 13.01 -17.70 31.36
N SER A 175 12.57 -18.57 32.26
CA SER A 175 11.23 -19.20 32.17
C SER A 175 10.52 -19.12 33.52
N GLY A 176 9.24 -18.74 33.54
CA GLY A 176 8.41 -18.51 34.73
C GLY A 176 8.06 -19.78 35.53
N VAL A 177 9.04 -20.65 35.75
CA VAL A 177 8.97 -21.88 36.54
C VAL A 177 10.09 -21.83 37.58
N GLN A 178 9.76 -22.11 38.82
CA GLN A 178 10.69 -22.16 39.94
C GLN A 178 10.64 -23.57 40.55
N ILE A 179 11.78 -24.07 41.03
CA ILE A 179 11.81 -25.28 41.85
C ILE A 179 11.89 -24.81 43.30
N GLN A 180 10.85 -25.07 44.08
CA GLN A 180 10.83 -24.78 45.51
C GLN A 180 11.21 -26.06 46.28
N GLY A 181 12.16 -25.96 47.20
CA GLY A 181 12.53 -27.09 48.09
C GLY A 181 13.75 -27.92 47.69
N HIS A 182 14.63 -27.47 46.79
CA HIS A 182 15.94 -28.11 46.64
C HIS A 182 16.76 -27.91 47.92
N GLN A 183 16.87 -28.95 48.73
CA GLN A 183 17.71 -28.97 49.92
C GLN A 183 18.99 -29.75 49.62
N THR A 184 20.12 -29.07 49.79
CA THR A 184 21.44 -29.69 49.73
C THR A 184 21.87 -29.98 51.15
N HIS A 185 21.98 -31.27 51.49
CA HIS A 185 22.45 -31.69 52.79
C HIS A 185 23.97 -31.82 52.73
N VAL A 186 24.65 -31.05 53.57
CA VAL A 186 26.10 -31.03 53.68
C VAL A 186 26.45 -31.71 55.00
N HIS A 187 27.05 -32.89 54.93
CA HIS A 187 27.46 -33.65 56.11
C HIS A 187 28.99 -33.70 56.19
N GLU A 188 29.55 -33.47 57.38
CA GLU A 188 30.93 -33.87 57.68
C GLU A 188 30.93 -35.39 57.90
N ASP A 189 31.81 -36.11 57.21
CA ASP A 189 31.98 -37.55 57.45
C ASP A 189 32.43 -37.79 58.89
N ASN A 190 31.81 -38.79 59.54
CA ASN A 190 32.18 -39.23 60.88
C ASN A 190 32.38 -40.76 60.84
N PRO A 191 33.57 -41.33 61.14
CA PRO A 191 34.74 -40.75 61.82
C PRO A 191 35.71 -39.98 60.88
N PRO A 192 36.61 -39.14 61.43
CA PRO A 192 37.32 -38.14 60.64
C PRO A 192 38.42 -38.74 59.75
N ALA A 193 38.19 -38.75 58.43
CA ALA A 193 39.28 -38.81 57.48
C ALA A 193 40.03 -37.47 57.47
N VAL A 194 41.35 -37.51 57.57
CA VAL A 194 42.22 -36.35 57.29
C VAL A 194 42.68 -36.50 55.84
N PRO A 195 42.43 -35.52 54.94
CA PRO A 195 41.71 -34.26 55.15
C PRO A 195 40.19 -34.42 55.19
N LYS A 196 39.51 -33.55 55.97
CA LYS A 196 38.05 -33.52 56.14
C LYS A 196 37.35 -33.53 54.78
N GLN A 197 36.68 -34.63 54.44
CA GLN A 197 35.79 -34.70 53.30
C GLN A 197 34.38 -34.33 53.75
N ILE A 198 33.77 -33.39 53.03
CA ILE A 198 32.37 -33.02 53.21
C ILE A 198 31.62 -33.65 52.05
N LEU A 199 30.70 -34.57 52.35
CA LEU A 199 29.81 -35.13 51.34
C LEU A 199 28.59 -34.23 51.16
N VAL A 200 28.34 -33.89 49.90
CA VAL A 200 27.18 -33.10 49.47
C VAL A 200 26.15 -34.07 48.91
N HIS A 201 25.04 -34.27 49.64
CA HIS A 201 23.91 -35.05 49.17
C HIS A 201 22.80 -34.13 48.64
N HIS A 202 22.47 -34.29 47.35
CA HIS A 202 21.30 -33.65 46.74
C HIS A 202 20.06 -34.55 46.92
N THR A 203 19.03 -34.06 47.63
CA THR A 203 17.75 -34.77 47.74
C THR A 203 16.74 -34.22 46.73
N ASN A 204 16.36 -35.01 45.72
CA ASN A 204 15.47 -34.63 44.61
C ASN A 204 13.97 -34.62 44.96
N LYS A 205 13.57 -33.91 46.03
CA LYS A 205 12.16 -33.84 46.46
C LYS A 205 11.46 -32.50 46.19
N GLY A 206 12.00 -31.65 45.32
CA GLY A 206 11.33 -30.40 44.95
C GLY A 206 10.21 -30.64 43.95
N THR A 207 8.98 -30.19 44.25
CA THR A 207 7.91 -30.13 43.25
C THR A 207 8.08 -28.89 42.37
N PRO A 208 7.97 -29.02 41.03
CA PRO A 208 8.05 -27.88 40.13
C PRO A 208 6.81 -27.00 40.28
N ILE A 209 7.00 -25.70 40.53
CA ILE A 209 5.90 -24.72 40.65
C ILE A 209 5.91 -23.75 39.46
N GLY A 210 4.74 -23.49 38.88
CA GLY A 210 4.52 -22.60 37.74
C GLY A 210 3.82 -21.33 38.18
N TYR A 211 4.13 -20.20 37.53
CA TYR A 211 3.46 -18.94 37.84
C TYR A 211 2.10 -18.85 37.13
N ASN A 212 1.02 -18.85 37.90
CA ASN A 212 -0.33 -18.59 37.40
C ASN A 212 -0.53 -17.07 37.27
N ALA A 213 -0.46 -16.57 36.04
CA ALA A 213 -0.58 -15.14 35.74
C ALA A 213 -1.99 -14.57 36.01
N LYS A 214 -3.03 -15.41 36.03
CA LYS A 214 -4.41 -15.01 36.30
C LYS A 214 -4.61 -14.70 37.79
N ASP A 215 -4.08 -15.58 38.65
CA ASP A 215 -4.23 -15.48 40.10
C ASP A 215 -3.01 -14.85 40.78
N LYS A 216 -1.99 -14.47 39.99
CA LYS A 216 -0.73 -13.85 40.41
C LYS A 216 0.02 -14.62 41.51
N LYS A 217 -0.15 -15.95 41.55
CA LYS A 217 0.46 -16.85 42.54
C LYS A 217 1.24 -17.97 41.86
N TRP A 218 2.19 -18.54 42.59
CA TRP A 218 2.93 -19.73 42.18
C TRP A 218 2.19 -20.98 42.64
N GLU A 219 2.03 -21.96 41.75
CA GLU A 219 1.22 -23.17 41.98
C GLU A 219 1.96 -24.42 41.50
N ASP A 220 1.70 -25.58 42.12
CA ASP A 220 2.33 -26.86 41.76
C ASP A 220 1.89 -27.34 40.38
N ILE A 221 2.86 -27.67 39.52
CA ILE A 221 2.62 -28.08 38.13
C ILE A 221 2.16 -29.55 38.07
N ALA A 222 2.41 -30.34 39.12
CA ALA A 222 2.09 -31.77 39.14
C ALA A 222 0.57 -32.05 39.20
N GLU A 223 -0.25 -31.13 39.72
CA GLU A 223 -1.69 -31.35 39.90
C GLU A 223 -2.53 -31.11 38.63
N THR A 224 -1.99 -30.52 37.57
CA THR A 224 -2.76 -30.13 36.37
C THR A 224 -2.39 -30.86 35.06
N GLY A 225 -1.61 -31.94 35.14
CA GLY A 225 -1.58 -32.96 34.08
C GLY A 225 -0.43 -32.88 33.05
N TYR A 226 0.80 -32.65 33.49
CA TYR A 226 1.99 -33.03 32.70
C TYR A 226 2.45 -34.45 33.08
N PRO A 227 2.76 -35.34 32.12
CA PRO A 227 3.06 -36.74 32.39
C PRO A 227 4.36 -36.89 33.20
N SER A 228 4.23 -37.38 34.43
CA SER A 228 5.25 -37.41 35.47
C SER A 228 6.19 -38.62 35.44
N SER A 229 6.45 -39.25 34.28
CA SER A 229 7.26 -40.49 34.26
C SER A 229 8.32 -40.66 33.18
N GLU A 230 8.52 -39.72 32.24
CA GLU A 230 9.60 -39.86 31.23
C GLU A 230 10.60 -38.68 31.16
N HIS A 231 10.44 -37.66 31.99
CA HIS A 231 11.41 -36.58 32.13
C HIS A 231 12.03 -36.60 33.52
N SER A 232 12.86 -37.62 33.80
CA SER A 232 13.77 -37.53 34.95
C SER A 232 14.61 -36.26 34.76
N LEU A 233 14.53 -35.33 35.72
CA LEU A 233 15.35 -34.12 35.77
C LEU A 233 16.83 -34.51 35.67
N GLN A 234 17.41 -34.44 34.47
CA GLN A 234 18.82 -34.73 34.25
C GLN A 234 19.62 -33.48 34.59
N TYR A 235 20.32 -33.54 35.72
CA TYR A 235 21.39 -32.61 36.08
C TYR A 235 22.57 -32.82 35.13
N LEU A 236 23.00 -31.77 34.43
CA LEU A 236 24.11 -31.91 33.48
C LEU A 236 25.48 -31.70 34.14
N ASP A 237 25.61 -30.70 35.02
CA ASP A 237 26.90 -30.36 35.62
C ASP A 237 26.73 -30.02 37.12
N ILE A 238 27.52 -30.68 37.95
CA ILE A 238 27.77 -30.31 39.35
C ILE A 238 29.20 -29.77 39.36
N ALA A 239 29.36 -28.46 39.58
CA ALA A 239 30.68 -27.85 39.74
C ALA A 239 30.90 -27.50 41.21
N GLU A 240 31.98 -28.02 41.78
CA GLU A 240 32.36 -27.77 43.17
C GLU A 240 33.64 -26.95 43.22
N LYS A 241 33.62 -25.84 43.96
CA LYS A 241 34.82 -25.04 44.26
C LYS A 241 35.07 -25.01 45.76
N ASN A 242 36.24 -25.51 46.16
CA ASN A 242 36.71 -25.51 47.55
C ASN A 242 37.78 -24.45 47.73
N GLU A 243 37.54 -23.49 48.62
CA GLU A 243 38.55 -22.50 49.06
C GLU A 243 38.85 -22.73 50.54
N GLY A 244 40.10 -23.12 50.84
CA GLY A 244 40.58 -23.39 52.20
C GLY A 244 41.65 -22.39 52.64
N GLY A 245 41.47 -21.83 53.84
CA GLY A 245 42.47 -21.03 54.54
C GLY A 245 42.14 -20.93 56.03
N ASP A 246 43.07 -20.43 56.84
CA ASP A 246 43.04 -20.41 58.32
C ASP A 246 41.83 -19.72 58.98
N LYS A 247 40.90 -19.15 58.20
CA LYS A 247 39.70 -18.45 58.69
C LYS A 247 38.37 -19.09 58.28
N GLY A 248 38.39 -20.33 57.77
CA GLY A 248 37.17 -21.11 57.51
C GLY A 248 37.13 -21.73 56.11
N PHE A 249 36.36 -22.81 55.98
CA PHE A 249 36.17 -23.57 54.75
C PHE A 249 34.96 -23.04 53.97
N LYS A 250 35.16 -22.74 52.68
CA LYS A 250 34.09 -22.32 51.76
C LYS A 250 33.94 -23.33 50.62
N GLN A 251 32.79 -23.97 50.53
CA GLN A 251 32.42 -24.82 49.38
C GLN A 251 31.25 -24.19 48.65
N THR A 252 31.41 -23.99 47.34
CA THR A 252 30.31 -23.59 46.45
C THR A 252 29.98 -24.76 45.53
N SER A 253 28.74 -25.26 45.60
CA SER A 253 28.19 -26.22 44.66
C SER A 253 27.23 -25.50 43.71
N THR A 254 27.46 -25.66 42.41
CA THR A 254 26.60 -25.10 41.36
C THR A 254 25.89 -26.25 40.62
N THR A 255 24.56 -26.20 40.56
CA THR A 255 23.73 -27.18 39.84
C THR A 255 22.93 -26.50 38.72
N SER A 256 22.95 -27.05 37.51
CA SER A 256 22.21 -26.53 36.35
C SER A 256 21.14 -27.50 35.83
N HIS A 257 19.92 -27.01 35.56
CA HIS A 257 18.79 -27.82 35.05
C HIS A 257 18.48 -27.56 33.56
N ARG A 258 17.86 -28.54 32.89
CA ARG A 258 17.60 -28.59 31.43
C ARG A 258 16.11 -28.76 31.09
N GLU A 259 15.23 -28.10 31.82
CA GLU A 259 13.78 -28.39 31.80
C GLU A 259 13.04 -27.85 30.56
N PHE A 260 13.57 -26.84 29.86
CA PHE A 260 12.99 -26.33 28.61
C PHE A 260 14.06 -26.11 27.54
N VAL A 261 14.29 -27.14 26.73
CA VAL A 261 15.23 -27.07 25.60
C VAL A 261 14.49 -26.58 24.35
N TYR A 262 14.73 -25.33 23.97
CA TYR A 262 14.37 -24.86 22.64
C TYR A 262 15.47 -25.26 21.65
N PRO A 263 15.17 -25.96 20.54
CA PRO A 263 16.20 -26.34 19.59
C PRO A 263 16.82 -25.10 18.94
N ARG A 264 18.14 -24.94 19.05
CA ARG A 264 18.90 -23.85 18.40
C ARG A 264 18.58 -23.70 16.90
N ARG A 265 18.30 -24.80 16.20
CA ARG A 265 17.92 -24.79 14.77
C ARG A 265 16.57 -24.15 14.51
N ASP A 266 15.55 -24.38 15.35
CA ASP A 266 14.23 -23.77 15.16
C ASP A 266 14.28 -22.26 15.40
N ALA A 267 14.98 -21.84 16.46
CA ALA A 267 15.23 -20.42 16.73
C ALA A 267 16.02 -19.74 15.59
N LEU A 268 17.01 -20.43 15.02
CA LEU A 268 17.76 -19.94 13.86
C LEU A 268 16.88 -19.80 12.61
N ILE A 269 16.05 -20.79 12.30
CA ILE A 269 15.15 -20.75 11.13
C ILE A 269 14.15 -19.61 11.27
N ARG A 270 13.55 -19.44 12.46
CA ARG A 270 12.64 -18.30 12.74
C ARG A 270 13.35 -16.96 12.54
N PHE A 271 14.57 -16.82 13.06
CA PHE A 271 15.37 -15.61 12.87
C PHE A 271 15.64 -15.32 11.40
N LEU A 272 16.12 -16.32 10.64
CA LEU A 272 16.42 -16.15 9.21
C LEU A 272 15.18 -15.78 8.40
N ARG A 273 14.00 -16.33 8.73
CA ARG A 273 12.73 -15.94 8.09
C ARG A 273 12.39 -14.49 8.40
N THR A 274 12.44 -14.09 9.67
CA THR A 274 12.19 -12.69 10.05
C THR A 274 13.20 -11.73 9.40
N GLN A 275 14.45 -12.16 9.19
CA GLN A 275 15.45 -11.37 8.47
C GLN A 275 15.08 -11.20 6.99
N LEU A 276 14.64 -12.26 6.32
CA LEU A 276 14.17 -12.19 4.93
C LEU A 276 12.93 -11.29 4.81
N ASP A 277 11.95 -11.43 5.71
CA ASP A 277 10.74 -10.59 5.72
C ASP A 277 11.10 -9.10 5.86
N LEU A 278 12.05 -8.77 6.74
CA LEU A 278 12.54 -7.40 6.93
C LEU A 278 13.33 -6.87 5.72
N MET A 279 14.09 -7.73 5.04
CA MET A 279 14.81 -7.36 3.82
C MET A 279 13.86 -7.07 2.66
N ASP A 280 12.83 -7.90 2.49
CA ASP A 280 11.80 -7.69 1.47
C ASP A 280 10.99 -6.42 1.75
N GLU A 281 10.65 -6.17 3.01
CA GLU A 281 10.02 -4.91 3.43
C GLU A 281 10.94 -3.71 3.14
N GLN A 282 12.24 -3.79 3.46
CA GLN A 282 13.18 -2.71 3.15
C GLN A 282 13.25 -2.42 1.65
N LEU A 283 13.33 -3.45 0.80
CA LEU A 283 13.37 -3.27 -0.65
C LEU A 283 12.09 -2.61 -1.17
N ALA A 284 10.93 -3.07 -0.71
CA ALA A 284 9.64 -2.46 -1.08
C ALA A 284 9.62 -0.97 -0.67
N GLU A 285 10.04 -0.65 0.54
CA GLU A 285 10.07 0.72 1.05
C GLU A 285 11.10 1.62 0.33
N GLU A 286 12.21 1.08 -0.17
CA GLU A 286 13.13 1.81 -1.03
C GLU A 286 12.50 2.13 -2.39
N MET A 287 11.82 1.17 -3.01
CA MET A 287 11.10 1.39 -4.27
C MET A 287 9.99 2.43 -4.11
N TYR A 288 9.14 2.30 -3.08
CA TYR A 288 8.09 3.27 -2.77
C TYR A 288 8.67 4.64 -2.38
N GLY A 289 9.75 4.66 -1.61
CA GLY A 289 10.46 5.88 -1.26
C GLY A 289 10.95 6.63 -2.48
N ASN A 290 11.56 5.94 -3.46
CA ASN A 290 11.99 6.55 -4.72
C ASN A 290 10.83 7.17 -5.50
N LEU A 291 9.71 6.45 -5.62
CA LEU A 291 8.49 6.95 -6.26
C LEU A 291 7.98 8.23 -5.57
N VAL A 292 7.77 8.18 -4.25
CA VAL A 292 7.29 9.31 -3.43
C VAL A 292 8.21 10.53 -3.57
N ASN A 293 9.51 10.29 -3.63
CA ASN A 293 10.52 11.32 -3.56
C ASN A 293 10.78 12.05 -4.87
N ASN A 294 10.58 11.37 -5.99
CA ASN A 294 10.98 11.85 -7.31
C ASN A 294 9.78 12.03 -8.25
N ASP A 295 8.86 11.06 -8.30
CA ASP A 295 7.93 10.93 -9.42
C ASP A 295 6.44 11.07 -9.04
N LEU A 296 6.09 10.96 -7.75
CA LEU A 296 4.70 10.93 -7.29
C LEU A 296 3.88 12.17 -7.71
N ASP A 297 4.49 13.36 -7.72
CA ASP A 297 3.83 14.58 -8.21
C ASP A 297 3.43 14.45 -9.68
N ALA A 298 4.31 13.90 -10.51
CA ALA A 298 4.09 13.72 -11.93
C ALA A 298 3.07 12.61 -12.19
N VAL A 299 3.16 11.49 -11.45
CA VAL A 299 2.21 10.38 -11.54
C VAL A 299 0.79 10.85 -11.27
N MET A 300 0.56 11.52 -10.13
CA MET A 300 -0.77 12.00 -9.78
C MET A 300 -1.29 13.06 -10.77
N LYS A 301 -0.41 13.92 -11.30
CA LYS A 301 -0.82 14.88 -12.35
C LYS A 301 -1.26 14.16 -13.63
N ASN A 302 -0.53 13.13 -14.05
CA ASN A 302 -0.84 12.34 -15.23
C ASN A 302 -2.14 11.54 -15.05
N GLU A 303 -2.37 10.99 -13.86
CA GLU A 303 -3.62 10.27 -13.53
C GLU A 303 -4.84 11.20 -13.62
N LEU A 304 -4.76 12.41 -13.05
CA LEU A 304 -5.84 13.38 -13.15
C LEU A 304 -6.09 13.80 -14.61
N GLU A 305 -5.04 14.01 -15.40
CA GLU A 305 -5.14 14.31 -16.83
C GLU A 305 -5.76 13.14 -17.62
N MET A 306 -5.42 11.90 -17.29
CA MET A 306 -6.03 10.72 -17.89
C MET A 306 -7.54 10.68 -17.62
N ILE A 307 -7.97 10.96 -16.38
CA ILE A 307 -9.39 11.04 -16.02
C ILE A 307 -10.10 12.15 -16.81
N ASP A 308 -9.50 13.34 -16.89
CA ASP A 308 -10.07 14.45 -17.67
C ASP A 308 -10.18 14.09 -19.17
N ASN A 309 -9.21 13.37 -19.73
CA ASN A 309 -9.26 12.88 -21.11
C ASN A 309 -10.36 11.82 -21.33
N GLU A 310 -10.65 10.96 -20.35
CA GLU A 310 -11.80 10.05 -20.42
C GLU A 310 -13.13 10.80 -20.48
N VAL A 311 -13.27 11.85 -19.66
CA VAL A 311 -14.45 12.73 -19.70
C VAL A 311 -14.55 13.42 -21.06
N MET A 312 -13.44 13.98 -21.56
CA MET A 312 -13.39 14.63 -22.86
C MET A 312 -13.83 13.70 -23.99
N LYS A 313 -13.41 12.44 -23.98
CA LYS A 313 -13.84 11.45 -24.97
C LYS A 313 -15.36 11.27 -24.98
N LEU A 314 -16.01 11.25 -23.81
CA LEU A 314 -17.47 11.17 -23.71
C LEU A 314 -18.14 12.47 -24.14
N GLN A 315 -17.57 13.62 -23.79
CA GLN A 315 -18.07 14.92 -24.25
C GLN A 315 -18.03 15.01 -25.79
N LEU A 316 -16.92 14.65 -26.42
CA LEU A 316 -16.78 14.62 -27.88
C LEU A 316 -17.76 13.64 -28.54
N ASN A 317 -17.93 12.46 -27.96
CA ASN A 317 -18.95 11.51 -28.45
C ASN A 317 -20.34 12.13 -28.37
N LEU A 318 -20.68 12.82 -27.28
CA LEU A 318 -21.96 13.50 -27.15
C LEU A 318 -22.09 14.63 -28.20
N VAL A 319 -21.06 15.46 -28.41
CA VAL A 319 -21.09 16.49 -29.46
C VAL A 319 -21.36 15.88 -30.84
N HIS A 320 -20.71 14.77 -31.19
CA HIS A 320 -20.88 14.11 -32.49
C HIS A 320 -22.29 13.55 -32.75
N THR A 321 -23.19 13.57 -31.75
CA THR A 321 -24.61 13.25 -31.95
C THR A 321 -25.42 14.44 -32.47
N PHE A 322 -24.88 15.66 -32.39
CA PHE A 322 -25.44 16.89 -32.96
C PHE A 322 -24.82 17.12 -34.35
N LEU A 323 -25.66 17.29 -35.35
CA LEU A 323 -25.25 17.64 -36.71
C LEU A 323 -25.33 19.14 -36.91
N THR A 324 -24.22 19.72 -37.34
CA THR A 324 -24.11 21.12 -37.78
C THR A 324 -23.63 21.16 -39.23
N SER A 325 -23.84 22.27 -39.93
CA SER A 325 -23.27 22.45 -41.26
C SER A 325 -21.79 22.85 -41.16
N PRO A 326 -20.87 22.22 -41.90
CA PRO A 326 -19.47 22.66 -41.96
C PRO A 326 -19.26 23.83 -42.92
N VAL A 327 -20.25 24.15 -43.77
CA VAL A 327 -20.17 25.21 -44.79
C VAL A 327 -21.41 26.09 -44.75
N ASP A 328 -21.25 27.34 -45.17
CA ASP A 328 -22.38 28.22 -45.45
C ASP A 328 -23.06 27.75 -46.72
N GLY A 329 -24.40 27.80 -46.79
CA GLY A 329 -25.10 27.40 -48.01
C GLY A 329 -26.59 27.23 -47.87
N LEU A 330 -27.21 26.73 -48.93
CA LEU A 330 -28.63 26.47 -49.06
C LEU A 330 -28.93 24.97 -48.85
N VAL A 331 -30.01 24.66 -48.12
CA VAL A 331 -30.52 23.29 -48.03
C VAL A 331 -31.20 22.91 -49.34
N THR A 332 -30.64 21.96 -50.08
CA THR A 332 -31.18 21.52 -51.38
C THR A 332 -31.84 20.15 -51.36
N ALA A 333 -31.58 19.33 -50.33
CA ALA A 333 -32.26 18.06 -50.14
C ALA A 333 -32.29 17.66 -48.66
N ILE A 334 -33.38 17.01 -48.26
CA ILE A 334 -33.52 16.35 -46.96
C ILE A 334 -33.83 14.88 -47.27
N TYR A 335 -33.02 13.98 -46.73
CA TYR A 335 -33.12 12.54 -46.97
C TYR A 335 -33.73 11.78 -45.81
N LYS A 336 -33.73 12.39 -44.61
CA LYS A 336 -34.16 11.76 -43.37
C LYS A 336 -34.98 12.72 -42.53
N ASP A 337 -36.03 12.19 -41.91
CA ASP A 337 -36.93 12.93 -41.05
C ASP A 337 -36.83 12.53 -39.57
N LEU A 338 -37.48 13.32 -38.72
CA LEU A 338 -37.60 13.05 -37.29
C LEU A 338 -38.17 11.63 -37.03
N GLY A 339 -37.50 10.86 -36.18
CA GLY A 339 -37.90 9.50 -35.81
C GLY A 339 -37.31 8.40 -36.69
N GLU A 340 -36.65 8.74 -37.80
CA GLU A 340 -35.99 7.76 -38.65
C GLU A 340 -34.63 7.34 -38.10
N SER A 341 -34.24 6.09 -38.41
CA SER A 341 -32.91 5.59 -38.10
C SER A 341 -31.90 6.03 -39.15
N VAL A 342 -30.70 6.35 -38.67
CA VAL A 342 -29.53 6.73 -39.47
C VAL A 342 -28.34 5.87 -39.08
N THR A 343 -27.58 5.43 -40.07
CA THR A 343 -26.29 4.77 -39.85
C THR A 343 -25.13 5.71 -40.19
N ALA A 344 -23.92 5.35 -39.73
CA ALA A 344 -22.74 6.13 -40.04
C ALA A 344 -22.47 6.09 -41.56
N GLY A 345 -22.28 7.27 -42.16
CA GLY A 345 -22.09 7.43 -43.61
C GLY A 345 -23.39 7.63 -44.42
N GLU A 346 -24.57 7.47 -43.82
CA GLU A 346 -25.83 7.79 -44.52
C GLU A 346 -26.04 9.30 -44.67
N PRO A 347 -26.53 9.77 -45.84
CA PRO A 347 -26.89 11.16 -46.03
C PRO A 347 -28.18 11.49 -45.27
N VAL A 348 -28.19 12.66 -44.63
CA VAL A 348 -29.33 13.16 -43.83
C VAL A 348 -29.91 14.40 -44.49
N LEU A 349 -29.04 15.33 -44.88
CA LEU A 349 -29.36 16.60 -45.49
C LEU A 349 -28.21 17.00 -46.42
N ARG A 350 -28.53 17.70 -47.51
CA ARG A 350 -27.56 18.28 -48.45
C ARG A 350 -27.58 19.79 -48.32
N VAL A 351 -26.41 20.37 -48.10
CA VAL A 351 -26.15 21.81 -48.16
C VAL A 351 -25.27 22.08 -49.37
N GLU A 352 -25.62 23.09 -50.15
CA GLU A 352 -24.81 23.57 -51.27
C GLU A 352 -24.39 25.02 -51.03
N ASP A 353 -23.09 25.28 -51.18
CA ASP A 353 -22.58 26.64 -51.24
C ASP A 353 -22.95 27.25 -52.61
N ASP A 354 -23.77 28.30 -52.58
CA ASP A 354 -24.22 29.02 -53.76
C ASP A 354 -23.50 30.37 -53.95
N SER A 355 -22.44 30.64 -53.18
CA SER A 355 -21.65 31.86 -53.29
C SER A 355 -20.87 31.94 -54.61
N THR A 356 -20.43 30.79 -55.14
CA THR A 356 -19.65 30.71 -56.38
C THR A 356 -20.13 29.54 -57.23
N VAL A 357 -20.59 29.83 -58.45
CA VAL A 357 -20.98 28.79 -59.42
C VAL A 357 -19.81 28.48 -60.33
N LEU A 358 -19.30 27.26 -60.25
CA LEU A 358 -18.22 26.77 -61.11
C LEU A 358 -18.80 26.03 -62.31
N LEU A 359 -18.39 26.43 -63.52
CA LEU A 359 -18.72 25.72 -64.76
C LEU A 359 -17.64 24.67 -65.03
N VAL A 360 -18.01 23.40 -64.98
CA VAL A 360 -17.12 22.29 -65.29
C VAL A 360 -17.52 21.69 -66.63
N GLY A 361 -16.57 21.66 -67.57
CA GLY A 361 -16.76 21.09 -68.89
C GLY A 361 -15.55 20.26 -69.31
N ARG A 362 -15.74 19.34 -70.26
CA ARG A 362 -14.64 18.61 -70.90
C ARG A 362 -14.27 19.33 -72.19
N LEU A 363 -13.05 19.87 -72.23
CA LEU A 363 -12.50 20.46 -73.44
C LEU A 363 -11.74 19.39 -74.22
N ARG A 364 -12.06 19.20 -75.49
CA ARG A 364 -11.25 18.41 -76.41
C ARG A 364 -10.32 19.35 -77.17
N ASN A 365 -9.08 19.46 -76.71
CA ASN A 365 -8.03 20.28 -77.35
C ASN A 365 -6.82 19.39 -77.67
N THR A 366 -6.19 19.61 -78.82
CA THR A 366 -4.99 18.88 -79.27
C THR A 366 -3.69 19.60 -78.89
N GLY A 367 -3.76 20.83 -78.37
CA GLY A 367 -2.60 21.62 -77.91
C GLY A 367 -2.61 21.93 -76.41
N PRO A 368 -1.53 22.54 -75.88
CA PRO A 368 -1.44 22.90 -74.47
C PRO A 368 -2.47 23.98 -74.09
N ILE A 369 -3.14 23.81 -72.95
CA ILE A 369 -4.08 24.78 -72.40
C ILE A 369 -3.41 25.48 -71.23
N ARG A 370 -3.39 26.81 -71.27
CA ARG A 370 -2.89 27.62 -70.15
C ARG A 370 -4.01 27.84 -69.13
N VAL A 371 -3.82 27.33 -67.92
CA VAL A 371 -4.75 27.54 -66.80
C VAL A 371 -4.66 29.00 -66.34
N GLY A 372 -5.81 29.63 -66.06
CA GLY A 372 -5.89 31.02 -65.61
C GLY A 372 -5.85 32.08 -66.70
N ALA A 373 -6.02 31.70 -67.98
CA ALA A 373 -6.24 32.68 -69.03
C ALA A 373 -7.63 33.32 -68.86
N THR A 374 -7.66 34.60 -68.48
CA THR A 374 -8.87 35.43 -68.52
C THR A 374 -9.30 35.63 -69.97
N ALA A 375 -10.60 35.46 -70.24
CA ALA A 375 -11.20 35.70 -71.55
C ALA A 375 -11.04 37.14 -72.02
#